data_AF-A0A2A6BBI7-F1
#
_entry.id   AF-A0A2A6BBI7-F1
#
_cell.length_a   1.000
_cell.length_b   1.000
_cell.length_c   1.000
_cell.angle_alpha   90.00
_cell.angle_beta   90.00
_cell.angle_gamma   90.00
#
_symmetry.space_group_name_H-M   'P 1'
#
loop_
_entity.id
_entity.type
_entity.pdbx_description
1 polymer ?
#
loop_
_entity_poly.entity_id
_entity_poly.type
_entity_poly.pdbx_seq_one_letter_code
_entity_poly.pdbx_strand_id
1 'polypeptide(L)'
;AMPTSFNVDTASAGDDICSICYDALSTKRIICLHPCQHRFHRTCIMSWFESRQQFIRRQFTCCLCRTYASRHKDERGQHVPPMLALEVKENERDFADRRLRFEGLVRFWTSINRILESLREDKHRAVLLDKCSEYVEDIDDEMEKLRTRAELTEKIFVSHSLRSNQRINALNENMRTWMETVDQGGRTMDQLMLLEKNLDRASSELRKEKDAATTSALIRFRELCEAEI
;
A
#
# COMPACT_ATOMS: atom_id res chain seq x y z
N ALA A 1 38.67 -46.73 -15.36
CA ALA A 1 37.41 -46.56 -14.63
C ALA A 1 36.62 -45.41 -15.25
N MET A 2 35.30 -45.51 -15.19
CA MET A 2 34.26 -44.86 -16.00
C MET A 2 34.37 -43.33 -16.23
N PRO A 3 33.84 -42.82 -17.36
CA PRO A 3 33.52 -41.42 -17.59
C PRO A 3 32.16 -41.09 -16.96
N THR A 4 31.95 -39.86 -16.49
CA THR A 4 30.60 -39.34 -16.21
C THR A 4 30.41 -38.02 -16.95
N SER A 5 29.93 -38.18 -18.18
CA SER A 5 29.18 -37.20 -18.93
C SER A 5 28.07 -36.62 -18.04
N PHE A 6 28.10 -35.32 -17.82
CA PHE A 6 26.93 -34.57 -17.37
C PHE A 6 25.89 -34.65 -18.47
N ASN A 7 24.92 -35.56 -18.31
CA ASN A 7 23.67 -35.50 -19.05
C ASN A 7 22.98 -34.20 -18.67
N VAL A 8 22.93 -33.28 -19.63
CA VAL A 8 21.89 -32.25 -19.65
C VAL A 8 20.62 -32.99 -20.01
N ASP A 9 19.97 -33.54 -18.98
CA ASP A 9 18.63 -34.06 -19.11
C ASP A 9 17.74 -32.88 -19.49
N THR A 10 17.39 -32.87 -20.79
CA THR A 10 16.09 -32.47 -21.33
C THR A 10 15.14 -31.98 -20.26
N ALA A 11 14.99 -30.65 -20.17
CA ALA A 11 13.86 -30.00 -19.53
C ALA A 11 12.59 -30.53 -20.19
N SER A 12 12.03 -31.56 -19.56
CA SER A 12 10.69 -32.06 -19.79
C SER A 12 9.75 -30.86 -19.78
N ALA A 13 8.94 -30.74 -20.83
CA ALA A 13 7.79 -29.87 -20.89
C ALA A 13 6.71 -30.36 -19.89
N GLY A 14 7.05 -30.30 -18.61
CA GLY A 14 6.22 -30.70 -17.48
C GLY A 14 6.12 -29.51 -16.56
N ASP A 15 4.91 -28.97 -16.47
CA ASP A 15 4.44 -27.89 -15.62
C ASP A 15 5.50 -27.20 -14.76
N ASP A 16 5.92 -26.03 -15.22
CA ASP A 16 6.63 -25.04 -14.43
C ASP A 16 5.78 -24.74 -13.17
N ILE A 17 6.14 -25.26 -12.00
CA ILE A 17 5.39 -25.11 -10.74
C ILE A 17 5.94 -23.94 -9.91
N CYS A 18 5.05 -23.14 -9.32
CA CYS A 18 5.42 -22.10 -8.37
C CYS A 18 5.84 -22.74 -7.04
N SER A 19 7.11 -22.64 -6.66
CA SER A 19 7.62 -23.25 -5.42
C SER A 19 7.15 -22.59 -4.10
N ILE A 20 6.29 -21.57 -4.18
CA ILE A 20 5.69 -20.93 -3.00
C ILE A 20 4.30 -21.52 -2.69
N CYS A 21 3.41 -21.61 -3.69
CA CYS A 21 2.06 -22.17 -3.52
C CYS A 21 1.92 -23.61 -4.02
N TYR A 22 2.91 -24.13 -4.76
CA TYR A 22 2.94 -25.45 -5.39
C TYR A 22 1.92 -25.66 -6.53
N ASP A 23 1.31 -24.60 -7.06
CA ASP A 23 0.44 -24.66 -8.24
C ASP A 23 1.22 -24.40 -9.54
N ALA A 24 0.62 -24.79 -10.67
CA ALA A 24 1.18 -24.54 -12.00
C ALA A 24 1.34 -23.04 -12.27
N LEU A 25 2.48 -22.63 -12.84
CA LEU A 25 2.76 -21.23 -13.15
C LEU A 25 1.80 -20.64 -14.18
N SER A 26 1.13 -21.48 -14.98
CA SER A 26 0.12 -21.07 -15.96
C SER A 26 -1.18 -20.52 -15.35
N THR A 27 -1.46 -20.78 -14.07
CA THR A 27 -2.73 -20.38 -13.43
C THR A 27 -2.78 -18.89 -13.06
N LYS A 28 -1.62 -18.22 -12.92
CA LYS A 28 -1.54 -16.79 -12.53
C LYS A 28 -0.40 -16.10 -13.28
N ARG A 29 -0.29 -14.79 -13.11
CA ARG A 29 0.81 -13.99 -13.71
C ARG A 29 2.16 -14.41 -13.16
N ILE A 30 3.19 -14.44 -14.03
CA ILE A 30 4.52 -14.93 -13.65
C ILE A 30 5.52 -13.78 -13.51
N ILE A 31 6.42 -13.91 -12.54
CA ILE A 31 7.63 -13.09 -12.37
C ILE A 31 8.87 -13.97 -12.50
N CYS A 32 9.86 -13.49 -13.25
CA CYS A 32 11.21 -14.03 -13.30
C CYS A 32 12.18 -13.15 -12.50
N LEU A 33 12.92 -13.75 -11.58
CA LEU A 33 13.92 -13.06 -10.76
C LEU A 33 15.29 -13.04 -11.44
N HIS A 34 16.00 -11.91 -11.39
CA HIS A 34 17.38 -11.81 -11.86
C HIS A 34 18.35 -11.54 -10.70
N PRO A 35 19.55 -12.17 -10.72
CA PRO A 35 20.11 -12.93 -11.83
C PRO A 35 19.73 -14.43 -11.86
N CYS A 36 19.09 -14.97 -10.83
CA CYS A 36 18.92 -16.42 -10.68
C CYS A 36 17.91 -17.10 -11.63
N GLN A 37 17.13 -16.35 -12.39
CA GLN A 37 16.11 -16.79 -13.36
C GLN A 37 14.96 -17.65 -12.82
N HIS A 38 14.86 -17.86 -11.51
CA HIS A 38 13.73 -18.57 -10.91
C HIS A 38 12.41 -17.83 -11.15
N ARG A 39 11.38 -18.61 -11.48
CA ARG A 39 10.03 -18.14 -11.83
C ARG A 39 9.03 -18.44 -10.71
N PHE A 40 8.12 -17.51 -10.48
CA PHE A 40 7.09 -17.58 -9.44
C PHE A 40 5.81 -16.92 -9.93
N HIS A 41 4.67 -17.22 -9.32
CA HIS A 41 3.53 -16.31 -9.46
C HIS A 41 3.88 -14.95 -8.85
N ARG A 42 3.45 -13.89 -9.52
CA ARG A 42 3.69 -12.50 -9.14
C ARG A 42 3.25 -12.24 -7.70
N THR A 43 2.03 -12.60 -7.36
CA THR A 43 1.45 -12.44 -6.03
C THR A 43 2.23 -13.21 -4.95
N CYS A 44 2.66 -14.44 -5.26
CA CYS A 44 3.45 -15.27 -4.35
C CYS A 44 4.81 -14.65 -4.01
N ILE A 45 5.61 -14.28 -5.01
CA ILE A 45 6.95 -13.74 -4.76
C ILE A 45 6.91 -12.33 -4.18
N MET A 46 5.91 -11.53 -4.53
CA MET A 46 5.72 -10.22 -3.91
C MET A 46 5.35 -10.36 -2.44
N SER A 47 4.48 -11.29 -2.06
CA SER A 47 4.19 -11.60 -0.65
C SER A 47 5.46 -12.00 0.12
N TRP A 48 6.32 -12.81 -0.51
CA TRP A 48 7.62 -13.17 0.04
C TRP A 48 8.53 -11.95 0.28
N PHE A 49 8.62 -11.04 -0.70
CA PHE A 49 9.39 -9.78 -0.58
C PHE A 49 8.80 -8.81 0.44
N GLU A 50 7.48 -8.81 0.58
CA GLU A 50 6.72 -7.98 1.51
C GLU A 50 6.84 -8.48 2.96
N SER A 51 7.42 -9.65 3.20
CA SER A 51 7.74 -10.11 4.56
C SER A 51 8.64 -9.10 5.30
N ARG A 52 8.26 -8.79 6.55
CA ARG A 52 8.76 -7.64 7.33
C ARG A 52 10.30 -7.51 7.33
N GLN A 53 11.02 -8.62 7.42
CA GLN A 53 12.49 -8.62 7.47
C GLN A 53 13.15 -8.25 6.12
N GLN A 54 12.63 -8.74 5.00
CA GLN A 54 13.19 -8.48 3.68
C GLN A 54 12.85 -7.07 3.21
N PHE A 55 11.62 -6.64 3.47
CA PHE A 55 11.13 -5.33 3.08
C PHE A 55 11.92 -4.18 3.75
N ILE A 56 12.12 -4.25 5.07
CA ILE A 56 12.86 -3.21 5.82
C ILE A 56 14.29 -3.07 5.31
N ARG A 57 14.95 -4.19 5.01
CA ARG A 57 16.35 -4.19 4.55
C ARG A 57 16.49 -3.90 3.05
N ARG A 58 15.38 -3.83 2.30
CA ARG A 58 15.36 -3.78 0.82
C ARG A 58 16.23 -4.90 0.21
N GLN A 59 16.25 -6.05 0.90
CA GLN A 59 17.03 -7.22 0.55
C GLN A 59 16.10 -8.29 0.00
N PHE A 60 15.70 -8.14 -1.25
CA PHE A 60 14.85 -9.11 -1.94
C PHE A 60 15.70 -10.33 -2.29
N THR A 61 15.37 -11.48 -1.72
CA THR A 61 16.11 -12.73 -1.95
C THR A 61 15.21 -13.78 -2.54
N CYS A 62 15.70 -14.55 -3.51
CA CYS A 62 14.95 -15.68 -4.05
C CYS A 62 14.71 -16.73 -2.95
N CYS A 63 13.48 -17.23 -2.77
CA CYS A 63 13.20 -18.23 -1.75
C CYS A 63 13.89 -19.59 -2.04
N LEU A 64 14.15 -19.91 -3.30
CA LEU A 64 14.81 -21.16 -3.73
C LEU A 64 16.31 -21.14 -3.49
N CYS A 65 17.01 -20.13 -4.02
CA CYS A 65 18.47 -20.12 -4.03
C CYS A 65 19.10 -19.04 -3.15
N ARG A 66 18.28 -18.21 -2.48
CA ARG A 66 18.70 -17.08 -1.61
C ARG A 66 19.54 -16.00 -2.30
N THR A 67 19.74 -16.10 -3.62
CA THR A 67 20.39 -15.07 -4.43
C THR A 67 19.62 -13.76 -4.32
N TYR A 68 20.35 -12.66 -4.18
CA TYR A 68 19.78 -11.32 -4.18
C TYR A 68 19.13 -11.02 -5.53
N ALA A 69 17.84 -10.75 -5.52
CA ALA A 69 17.06 -10.38 -6.69
C ALA A 69 17.20 -8.88 -6.94
N SER A 70 18.11 -8.50 -7.84
CA SER A 70 18.33 -7.10 -8.19
C SER A 70 17.27 -6.55 -9.14
N ARG A 71 16.60 -7.44 -9.89
CA ARG A 71 15.51 -7.11 -10.81
C ARG A 71 14.51 -8.26 -10.84
N HIS A 72 13.26 -7.93 -11.09
CA HIS A 72 12.16 -8.87 -11.26
C HIS A 72 11.36 -8.40 -12.48
N LYS A 73 11.12 -9.34 -13.39
CA LYS A 73 10.47 -9.05 -14.66
C LYS A 73 9.20 -9.88 -14.80
N ASP A 74 8.17 -9.31 -15.41
CA ASP A 74 7.00 -10.08 -15.82
C ASP A 74 7.28 -10.90 -17.09
N GLU A 75 6.25 -11.59 -17.58
CA GLU A 75 6.26 -12.40 -18.81
C GLU A 75 6.57 -11.58 -20.08
N ARG A 76 6.48 -10.25 -20.01
CA ARG A 76 6.79 -9.32 -21.11
C ARG A 76 8.21 -8.78 -21.00
N GLY A 77 8.95 -9.16 -19.96
CA GLY A 77 10.27 -8.61 -19.66
C GLY A 77 10.23 -7.21 -19.04
N GLN A 78 9.06 -6.70 -18.65
CA GLN A 78 8.92 -5.40 -17.98
C GLN A 78 9.29 -5.52 -16.51
N HIS A 79 9.94 -4.48 -15.98
CA HIS A 79 10.33 -4.44 -14.58
C HIS A 79 9.10 -4.19 -13.68
N VAL A 80 8.90 -5.02 -12.66
CA VAL A 80 7.69 -4.96 -11.80
C VAL A 80 8.03 -4.43 -10.40
N PRO A 81 8.09 -3.11 -10.15
CA PRO A 81 8.63 -2.58 -8.90
C PRO A 81 8.03 -3.25 -7.63
N PRO A 82 8.86 -3.52 -6.61
CA PRO A 82 8.36 -4.08 -5.37
C PRO A 82 7.51 -3.01 -4.69
N MET A 83 6.28 -3.37 -4.33
CA MET A 83 5.33 -2.42 -3.75
C MET A 83 5.45 -2.41 -2.23
N LEU A 84 5.29 -1.24 -1.62
CA LEU A 84 5.23 -1.10 -0.18
C LEU A 84 3.96 -1.82 0.32
N ALA A 85 4.14 -2.85 1.15
CA ALA A 85 3.05 -3.47 1.86
C ALA A 85 2.48 -2.51 2.90
N LEU A 86 1.30 -1.95 2.61
CA LEU A 86 0.51 -1.18 3.57
C LEU A 86 -0.53 -2.04 4.31
N GLU A 87 -0.71 -3.31 3.92
CA GLU A 87 -1.70 -4.24 4.51
C GLU A 87 -1.40 -4.69 5.94
N VAL A 88 -0.24 -4.33 6.48
CA VAL A 88 0.07 -4.72 7.85
C VAL A 88 -0.88 -3.94 8.77
N LYS A 89 -1.76 -4.66 9.48
CA LYS A 89 -2.58 -4.17 10.62
C LYS A 89 -1.71 -3.70 11.80
N GLU A 90 -0.50 -3.21 11.54
CA GLU A 90 0.34 -2.55 12.52
C GLU A 90 -0.20 -1.13 12.68
N ASN A 91 -0.35 -0.72 13.93
CA ASN A 91 -0.94 0.55 14.37
C ASN A 91 -0.56 1.70 13.42
N GLU A 92 -1.53 2.55 13.04
CA GLU A 92 -1.33 3.77 12.24
C GLU A 92 -0.13 4.64 12.70
N ARG A 93 0.31 4.45 13.95
CA ARG A 93 1.50 5.04 14.56
C ARG A 93 2.82 4.60 13.90
N ASP A 94 2.99 3.34 13.51
CA ASP A 94 4.23 2.85 12.86
C ASP A 94 4.39 3.40 11.44
N PHE A 95 3.28 3.62 10.73
CA PHE A 95 3.29 4.27 9.42
C PHE A 95 3.54 5.78 9.51
N ALA A 96 3.07 6.44 10.58
CA ALA A 96 3.38 7.83 10.85
C ALA A 96 4.85 8.05 11.26
N ASP A 97 5.50 7.04 11.86
CA ASP A 97 6.90 7.09 12.28
C ASP A 97 7.89 6.76 11.14
N ARG A 98 7.44 5.98 10.15
CA ARG A 98 8.12 5.94 8.84
C ARG A 98 7.98 7.34 8.24
N ARG A 99 9.04 8.14 8.34
CA ARG A 99 9.27 9.47 7.72
C ARG A 99 9.08 9.49 6.18
N LEU A 100 7.95 8.99 5.68
CA LEU A 100 7.51 9.18 4.32
C LEU A 100 7.13 10.66 4.23
N ARG A 101 8.06 11.46 3.71
CA ARG A 101 7.78 12.83 3.34
C ARG A 101 6.64 12.85 2.32
N PHE A 102 5.92 13.96 2.23
CA PHE A 102 4.81 14.13 1.30
C PHE A 102 5.16 13.70 -0.13
N GLU A 103 6.37 14.00 -0.60
CA GLU A 103 6.83 13.61 -1.94
C GLU A 103 6.89 12.08 -2.11
N GLY A 104 7.22 11.35 -1.04
CA GLY A 104 7.24 9.89 -1.05
C GLY A 104 5.84 9.29 -1.17
N LEU A 105 4.84 9.87 -0.50
CA LEU A 105 3.45 9.44 -0.57
C LEU A 105 2.85 9.72 -1.95
N VAL A 106 3.10 10.91 -2.50
CA VAL A 106 2.66 11.29 -3.86
C VAL A 106 3.24 10.33 -4.89
N ARG A 107 4.57 10.13 -4.90
CA ARG A 107 5.21 9.19 -5.84
C ARG A 107 4.70 7.77 -5.70
N PHE A 108 4.46 7.32 -4.46
CA PHE A 108 3.93 5.98 -4.22
C PHE A 108 2.50 5.84 -4.76
N TRP A 109 1.63 6.80 -4.50
CA TRP A 109 0.27 6.83 -5.03
C TRP A 109 0.24 6.89 -6.56
N THR A 110 1.06 7.76 -7.17
CA THR A 110 1.16 7.85 -8.65
C THR A 110 1.68 6.53 -9.23
N SER A 111 2.65 5.89 -8.58
CA SER A 111 3.13 4.56 -8.99
C SER A 111 2.04 3.49 -8.89
N ILE A 112 1.22 3.50 -7.83
CA ILE A 112 0.07 2.58 -7.70
C ILE A 112 -0.88 2.75 -8.88
N ASN A 113 -1.26 3.99 -9.22
CA ASN A 113 -2.24 4.25 -10.27
C ASN A 113 -1.74 3.86 -11.66
N ARG A 114 -0.45 4.08 -11.95
CA ARG A 114 0.16 3.57 -13.20
C ARG A 114 0.08 2.04 -13.29
N ILE A 115 0.34 1.34 -12.18
CA ILE A 115 0.24 -0.12 -12.15
C ILE A 115 -1.22 -0.55 -12.31
N LEU A 116 -2.17 0.10 -11.65
CA LEU A 116 -3.61 -0.19 -11.80
C LEU A 116 -4.07 -0.08 -13.25
N GLU A 117 -3.60 0.92 -14.00
CA GLU A 117 -3.92 1.06 -15.42
C GLU A 117 -3.32 -0.09 -16.25
N SER A 118 -2.05 -0.43 -16.02
CA SER A 118 -1.42 -1.59 -16.65
C SER A 118 -2.18 -2.90 -16.36
N LEU A 119 -2.70 -3.07 -15.14
CA LEU A 119 -3.47 -4.24 -14.76
C LEU A 119 -4.84 -4.31 -15.44
N ARG A 120 -5.49 -3.17 -15.69
CA ARG A 120 -6.74 -3.13 -16.47
C ARG A 120 -6.50 -3.64 -17.89
N GLU A 121 -5.41 -3.20 -18.51
CA GLU A 121 -5.03 -3.70 -19.82
C GLU A 121 -4.65 -5.19 -19.80
N ASP A 122 -3.94 -5.65 -18.75
CA ASP A 122 -3.60 -7.06 -18.56
C ASP A 122 -4.85 -7.92 -18.44
N LYS A 123 -5.84 -7.45 -17.66
CA LYS A 123 -7.14 -8.12 -17.51
C LYS A 123 -7.84 -8.24 -18.85
N HIS A 124 -7.94 -7.13 -19.59
CA HIS A 124 -8.58 -7.12 -20.90
C HIS A 124 -7.93 -8.13 -21.86
N ARG A 125 -6.58 -8.17 -21.89
CA ARG A 125 -5.84 -9.13 -22.70
C ARG A 125 -6.00 -10.57 -22.22
N ALA A 126 -6.03 -10.81 -20.92
CA ALA A 126 -6.24 -12.15 -20.37
C ALA A 126 -7.57 -12.75 -20.83
N VAL A 127 -8.63 -11.93 -20.82
CA VAL A 127 -9.95 -12.31 -21.34
C VAL A 127 -9.90 -12.57 -22.85
N LEU A 128 -9.25 -11.70 -23.64
CA LEU A 128 -9.11 -11.89 -25.09
C LEU A 128 -8.33 -13.15 -25.48
N LEU A 129 -7.35 -13.53 -24.65
CA LEU A 129 -6.50 -14.72 -24.85
C LEU A 129 -7.07 -15.99 -24.22
N ASP A 130 -8.33 -15.95 -23.76
CA ASP A 130 -9.02 -17.09 -23.14
C ASP A 130 -8.22 -17.71 -21.98
N LYS A 131 -7.61 -16.85 -21.16
CA LYS A 131 -6.94 -17.30 -19.93
C LYS A 131 -7.98 -17.83 -18.96
N CYS A 132 -7.58 -18.80 -18.14
CA CYS A 132 -8.46 -19.40 -17.14
C CYS A 132 -8.99 -18.36 -16.14
N SER A 133 -10.14 -18.66 -15.52
CA SER A 133 -10.79 -17.75 -14.56
C SER A 133 -9.86 -17.38 -13.40
N GLU A 134 -9.09 -18.34 -12.88
CA GLU A 134 -8.13 -18.10 -11.78
C GLU A 134 -7.08 -17.04 -12.14
N TYR A 135 -6.66 -16.98 -13.41
CA TYR A 135 -5.70 -15.98 -13.88
C TYR A 135 -6.31 -14.57 -13.88
N VAL A 136 -7.59 -14.46 -14.26
CA VAL A 136 -8.33 -13.20 -14.25
C VAL A 136 -8.61 -12.75 -12.81
N GLU A 137 -8.98 -13.68 -11.94
CA GLU A 137 -9.18 -13.46 -10.51
C GLU A 137 -7.89 -12.96 -9.82
N ASP A 138 -6.71 -13.51 -10.14
CA ASP A 138 -5.42 -13.01 -9.62
C ASP A 138 -5.15 -11.55 -10.01
N ILE A 139 -5.64 -11.10 -11.18
CA ILE A 139 -5.52 -9.69 -11.58
C ILE A 139 -6.48 -8.83 -10.76
N ASP A 140 -7.72 -9.28 -10.57
CA ASP A 140 -8.73 -8.56 -9.80
C ASP A 140 -8.32 -8.40 -8.32
N ASP A 141 -7.84 -9.48 -7.69
CA ASP A 141 -7.35 -9.46 -6.32
C ASP A 141 -6.19 -8.47 -6.14
N GLU A 142 -5.25 -8.46 -7.09
CA GLU A 142 -4.14 -7.51 -7.07
C GLU A 142 -4.62 -6.07 -7.28
N MET A 143 -5.59 -5.83 -8.18
CA MET A 143 -6.16 -4.51 -8.39
C MET A 143 -6.84 -4.00 -7.12
N GLU A 144 -7.59 -4.85 -6.43
CA GLU A 144 -8.26 -4.50 -5.17
C GLU A 144 -7.27 -4.19 -4.05
N LYS A 145 -6.22 -5.02 -3.94
CA LYS A 145 -5.09 -4.79 -3.03
C LYS A 145 -4.43 -3.43 -3.28
N LEU A 146 -4.19 -3.07 -4.54
CA LEU A 146 -3.59 -1.79 -4.92
C LEU A 146 -4.52 -0.60 -4.67
N ARG A 147 -5.84 -0.73 -4.91
CA ARG A 147 -6.83 0.31 -4.56
C ARG A 147 -6.83 0.60 -3.06
N THR A 148 -6.85 -0.44 -2.24
CA THR A 148 -6.76 -0.32 -0.77
C THR A 148 -5.49 0.44 -0.37
N ARG A 149 -4.33 0.13 -0.98
CA ARG A 149 -3.06 0.85 -0.74
C ARG A 149 -3.12 2.31 -1.17
N ALA A 150 -3.77 2.63 -2.29
CA ALA A 150 -3.93 4.01 -2.75
C ALA A 150 -4.76 4.82 -1.75
N GLU A 151 -5.88 4.28 -1.28
CA GLU A 151 -6.73 4.91 -0.27
C GLU A 151 -6.01 5.12 1.06
N LEU A 152 -5.23 4.12 1.52
CA LEU A 152 -4.43 4.26 2.74
C LEU A 152 -3.37 5.36 2.59
N THR A 153 -2.72 5.45 1.43
CA THR A 153 -1.72 6.49 1.16
C THR A 153 -2.33 7.89 1.23
N GLU A 154 -3.53 8.06 0.66
CA GLU A 154 -4.31 9.30 0.73
C GLU A 154 -4.71 9.65 2.17
N LYS A 155 -5.21 8.67 2.93
CA LYS A 155 -5.54 8.83 4.37
C LYS A 155 -4.34 9.24 5.20
N ILE A 156 -3.16 8.67 4.94
CA ILE A 156 -1.91 9.04 5.61
C ILE A 156 -1.53 10.49 5.27
N PHE A 157 -1.62 10.88 4.00
CA PHE A 157 -1.34 12.25 3.56
C PHE A 157 -2.25 13.28 4.24
N VAL A 158 -3.56 13.00 4.27
CA VAL A 158 -4.56 13.85 4.95
C VAL A 158 -4.25 13.94 6.44
N SER A 159 -4.02 12.80 7.10
CA SER A 159 -3.72 12.76 8.53
C SER A 159 -2.48 13.58 8.87
N HIS A 160 -1.44 13.51 8.05
CA HIS A 160 -0.24 14.32 8.21
C HIS A 160 -0.54 15.81 8.02
N SER A 161 -1.32 16.15 7.01
CA SER A 161 -1.74 17.54 6.72
C SER A 161 -2.54 18.14 7.89
N LEU A 162 -3.48 17.38 8.45
CA LEU A 162 -4.29 17.79 9.60
C LEU A 162 -3.43 18.00 10.86
N ARG A 163 -2.47 17.11 11.14
CA ARG A 163 -1.55 17.27 12.29
C ARG A 163 -0.69 18.53 12.18
N SER A 164 -0.32 18.92 10.96
CA SER A 164 0.42 20.17 10.72
C SER A 164 -0.46 21.42 10.66
N ASN A 165 -1.80 21.28 10.72
CA ASN A 165 -2.71 22.41 10.62
C ASN A 165 -2.80 23.15 11.96
N GLN A 166 -2.21 24.34 12.02
CA GLN A 166 -2.15 25.17 13.22
C GLN A 166 -3.54 25.53 13.78
N ARG A 167 -4.53 25.75 12.93
CA ARG A 167 -5.88 26.15 13.35
C ARG A 167 -6.63 24.99 14.00
N ILE A 168 -6.51 23.78 13.44
CA ILE A 168 -7.04 22.55 14.05
C ILE A 168 -6.36 22.29 15.40
N ASN A 169 -5.04 22.47 15.46
CA ASN A 169 -4.29 22.30 16.70
C ASN A 169 -4.75 23.30 17.78
N ALA A 170 -4.95 24.58 17.41
CA ALA A 170 -5.48 25.60 18.32
C ALA A 170 -6.89 25.28 18.81
N LEU A 171 -7.80 24.83 17.94
CA LEU A 171 -9.15 24.43 18.33
C LEU A 171 -9.15 23.20 19.24
N ASN A 172 -8.29 22.22 18.99
CA ASN A 172 -8.12 21.06 19.85
C ASN A 172 -7.60 21.45 21.24
N GLU A 173 -6.63 22.37 21.32
CA GLU A 173 -6.09 22.85 22.59
C GLU A 173 -7.12 23.63 23.39
N ASN A 174 -7.88 24.51 22.71
CA ASN A 174 -9.01 25.20 23.31
C ASN A 174 -10.00 24.18 23.89
N MET A 175 -10.41 23.18 23.09
CA MET A 175 -11.39 22.18 23.55
C MET A 175 -10.89 21.37 24.76
N ARG A 176 -9.59 21.02 24.80
CA ARG A 176 -8.98 20.38 25.98
C ARG A 176 -9.05 21.28 27.22
N THR A 177 -8.69 22.55 27.08
CA THR A 177 -8.74 23.55 28.17
C THR A 177 -10.17 23.70 28.70
N TRP A 178 -11.18 23.68 27.82
CA TRP A 178 -12.59 23.72 28.21
C TRP A 178 -13.02 22.47 29.00
N MET A 179 -12.60 21.27 28.56
CA MET A 179 -12.89 20.02 29.28
C MET A 179 -12.27 19.99 30.68
N GLU A 180 -11.00 20.42 30.80
CA GLU A 180 -10.32 20.55 32.10
C GLU A 180 -11.02 21.56 33.00
N THR A 181 -11.54 22.65 32.40
CA THR A 181 -12.35 23.60 33.13
C THR A 181 -13.59 22.91 33.65
N VAL A 182 -14.37 22.20 32.83
CA VAL A 182 -15.62 21.52 33.26
C VAL A 182 -15.44 20.59 34.47
N ASP A 183 -14.30 19.92 34.59
CA ASP A 183 -14.00 18.98 35.67
C ASP A 183 -13.72 19.65 37.04
N GLN A 184 -13.41 20.96 37.04
CA GLN A 184 -13.29 21.75 38.26
C GLN A 184 -14.70 22.04 38.81
N GLY A 185 -15.13 21.22 39.77
CA GLY A 185 -16.46 21.24 40.39
C GLY A 185 -16.87 22.56 41.06
N GLY A 186 -18.11 22.61 41.57
CA GLY A 186 -18.67 23.80 42.23
C GLY A 186 -19.53 24.71 41.33
N ARG A 187 -20.15 24.16 40.28
CA ARG A 187 -20.96 24.91 39.30
C ARG A 187 -22.45 24.81 39.56
N THR A 188 -23.17 25.89 39.27
CA THR A 188 -24.63 25.89 39.25
C THR A 188 -25.17 25.18 38.00
N MET A 189 -26.43 24.76 38.03
CA MET A 189 -27.08 24.10 36.87
C MET A 189 -27.07 24.99 35.62
N ASP A 190 -27.32 26.28 35.76
CA ASP A 190 -27.27 27.24 34.65
C ASP A 190 -25.87 27.36 34.03
N GLN A 191 -24.82 27.28 34.87
CA GLN A 191 -23.44 27.26 34.40
C GLN A 191 -23.14 25.98 33.61
N LEU A 192 -23.66 24.83 34.05
CA LEU A 192 -23.51 23.54 33.34
C LEU A 192 -24.21 23.57 31.97
N MET A 193 -25.45 24.08 31.88
CA MET A 193 -26.16 24.21 30.59
C MET A 193 -25.43 25.14 29.62
N LEU A 194 -24.85 26.24 30.12
CA LEU A 194 -24.08 27.16 29.28
C LEU A 194 -22.77 26.51 28.77
N LEU A 195 -22.11 25.69 29.60
CA LEU A 195 -20.90 24.96 29.23
C LEU A 195 -21.19 23.91 28.16
N GLU A 196 -22.27 23.15 28.31
CA GLU A 196 -22.71 22.14 27.33
C GLU A 196 -22.98 22.79 25.97
N LYS A 197 -23.74 23.89 25.94
CA LYS A 197 -23.99 24.66 24.72
C LYS A 197 -22.71 25.20 24.07
N ASN A 198 -21.74 25.62 24.87
CA ASN A 198 -20.44 26.08 24.38
C ASN A 198 -19.60 24.93 23.81
N LEU A 199 -19.62 23.76 24.46
CA LEU A 199 -18.94 22.56 24.00
C LEU A 199 -19.51 22.06 22.68
N ASP A 200 -20.83 22.07 22.52
CA ASP A 200 -21.50 21.71 21.27
C ASP A 200 -21.11 22.64 20.13
N ARG A 201 -21.07 23.95 20.38
CA ARG A 201 -20.63 24.94 19.41
C ARG A 201 -19.17 24.72 19.01
N ALA A 202 -18.28 24.56 19.99
CA ALA A 202 -16.85 24.34 19.74
C ALA A 202 -16.61 23.02 18.97
N SER A 203 -17.34 21.96 19.32
CA SER A 203 -17.28 20.66 18.63
C SER A 203 -17.77 20.77 17.18
N SER A 204 -18.85 21.52 16.96
CA SER A 204 -19.38 21.80 15.62
C SER A 204 -18.37 22.60 14.77
N GLU A 205 -17.76 23.63 15.33
CA GLU A 205 -16.74 24.44 14.68
C GLU A 205 -15.48 23.62 14.34
N LEU A 206 -14.98 22.83 15.29
CA LEU A 206 -13.85 21.94 15.08
C LEU A 206 -14.14 20.92 13.97
N ARG A 207 -15.33 20.32 13.95
CA ARG A 207 -15.73 19.39 12.90
C ARG A 207 -15.74 20.07 11.54
N LYS A 208 -16.35 21.25 11.41
CA LYS A 208 -16.38 22.02 10.16
C LYS A 208 -14.97 22.35 9.68
N GLU A 209 -14.08 22.79 10.58
CA GLU A 209 -12.71 23.11 10.22
C GLU A 209 -11.91 21.87 9.79
N LYS A 210 -12.10 20.74 10.48
CA LYS A 210 -11.48 19.46 10.12
C LYS A 210 -11.96 18.97 8.76
N ASP A 211 -13.25 19.08 8.47
CA ASP A 211 -13.84 18.68 7.18
C ASP A 211 -13.32 19.57 6.03
N ALA A 212 -13.24 20.90 6.26
CA ALA A 212 -12.68 21.85 5.30
C ALA A 212 -11.18 21.60 5.04
N ALA A 213 -10.39 21.40 6.10
CA ALA A 213 -8.96 21.10 5.98
C ALA A 213 -8.70 19.73 5.33
N THR A 214 -9.56 18.75 5.60
CA THR A 214 -9.51 17.44 4.92
C THR A 214 -9.73 17.61 3.43
N THR A 215 -10.77 18.35 3.04
CA THR A 215 -11.06 18.64 1.63
C THR A 215 -9.90 19.37 0.95
N SER A 216 -9.33 20.38 1.61
CA SER A 216 -8.17 21.11 1.10
C SER A 216 -6.93 20.23 0.97
N ALA A 217 -6.66 19.35 1.94
CA ALA A 217 -5.55 18.39 1.87
C ALA A 217 -5.73 17.40 0.72
N LEU A 218 -6.95 16.93 0.48
CA LEU A 218 -7.27 16.03 -0.64
C LEU A 218 -7.07 16.71 -2.00
N ILE A 219 -7.54 17.95 -2.16
CA ILE A 219 -7.33 18.73 -3.39
C ILE A 219 -5.82 18.88 -3.64
N ARG A 220 -5.07 19.35 -2.63
CA ARG A 220 -3.62 19.50 -2.73
C ARG A 220 -2.91 18.18 -3.07
N PHE A 221 -3.35 17.06 -2.48
CA PHE A 221 -2.78 15.76 -2.78
C PHE A 221 -2.96 15.39 -4.26
N ARG A 222 -4.16 15.61 -4.80
CA ARG A 222 -4.46 15.35 -6.22
C ARG A 222 -3.65 16.24 -7.15
N GLU A 223 -3.55 17.55 -6.86
CA GLU A 223 -2.72 18.49 -7.63
C GLU A 223 -1.26 18.04 -7.67
N LEU A 224 -0.71 17.58 -6.53
CA LEU A 224 0.66 17.05 -6.47
C LEU A 224 0.82 15.76 -7.27
N CYS A 225 -0.18 14.86 -7.23
CA CYS A 225 -0.15 13.62 -8.00
C CYS A 225 -0.23 13.89 -9.51
N GLU A 226 -1.07 14.84 -9.94
CA GLU A 226 -1.20 15.27 -11.34
C GLU A 226 0.09 15.89 -11.88
N ALA A 227 0.81 16.66 -11.06
CA ALA A 227 2.10 17.24 -11.44
C ALA A 227 3.25 16.22 -11.61
N GLU A 228 3.07 14.98 -11.15
CA GLU A 228 4.06 13.88 -11.25
C GLU A 228 3.75 12.88 -12.39
N ILE A 229 2.71 13.14 -13.18
CA ILE A 229 2.34 12.38 -14.40
C ILE A 229 2.96 13.05 -15.62
#